data_AF-A0AAD4WN18-F1
#
_entry.id   AF-A0AAD4WN18-F1
#
_cell.length_a   1.000
_cell.length_b   1.000
_cell.length_c   1.000
_cell.angle_alpha   90.00
_cell.angle_beta   90.00
_cell.angle_gamma   90.00
#
_symmetry.space_group_name_H-M   'P 1'
#
loop_
_entity.id
_entity.type
_entity.pdbx_description
1 polymer ?
#
loop_
_entity_poly.entity_id
_entity_poly.type
_entity_poly.pdbx_seq_one_letter_code
_entity_poly.pdbx_strand_id
1 'polypeptide(L)'
;MELLDIKSLPSMELQSWCKAHTKIAQFFKLIPRSLFDLVDKCLTVNPRLRISAEEALRHQFFASCHESLRKQKMFRREVMSTQNDLLVHEL
;
A
#
# COMPACT_ATOMS: atom_id res chain seq x y z
N MET A 1 -19.16 26.59 25.09
CA MET A 1 -18.65 25.78 23.96
C MET A 1 -17.23 25.43 24.33
N GLU A 2 -17.03 24.38 25.14
CA GLU A 2 -15.70 23.93 25.56
C GLU A 2 -15.00 23.35 24.34
N LEU A 3 -14.05 24.14 23.83
CA LEU A 3 -13.16 23.75 22.77
C LEU A 3 -12.22 22.70 23.36
N LEU A 4 -12.59 21.43 23.21
CA LEU A 4 -11.73 20.25 23.21
C LEU A 4 -10.40 20.48 23.94
N ASP A 5 -10.35 20.18 25.24
CA ASP A 5 -9.12 20.05 26.03
C ASP A 5 -8.32 18.83 25.51
N ILE A 6 -7.90 18.90 24.24
CA ILE A 6 -7.01 17.94 23.61
C ILE A 6 -5.65 18.28 24.18
N LYS A 7 -5.32 17.64 25.29
CA LYS A 7 -3.93 17.39 25.65
C LYS A 7 -3.27 16.80 24.42
N SER A 8 -2.49 17.62 23.70
CA SER A 8 -1.86 17.21 22.45
C SER A 8 -1.07 15.93 22.74
N LEU A 9 -1.42 14.83 22.06
CA LEU A 9 -0.61 13.63 22.15
C LEU A 9 0.78 13.97 21.62
N PRO A 10 1.86 13.55 22.29
CA PRO A 10 3.20 13.78 21.80
C PRO A 10 3.33 13.18 20.39
N SER A 11 4.02 13.91 19.52
CA SER A 11 4.37 13.38 18.19
C SER A 11 5.08 12.05 18.37
N MET A 12 4.58 11.03 17.67
CA MET A 12 5.01 9.66 17.88
C MET A 12 5.12 8.98 16.52
N GLU A 13 6.29 8.42 16.25
CA GLU A 13 6.49 7.62 15.05
C GLU A 13 5.75 6.29 15.18
N LEU A 14 4.99 5.94 14.15
CA LEU A 14 4.24 4.68 14.09
C LEU A 14 5.11 3.46 14.40
N GLN A 15 6.34 3.45 13.86
CA GLN A 15 7.28 2.36 14.08
C GLN A 15 7.65 2.22 15.56
N SER A 16 7.89 3.35 16.23
CA SER A 16 8.26 3.40 17.65
C SER A 16 7.07 3.01 18.55
N TRP A 17 5.86 3.44 18.20
CA TRP A 17 4.64 3.02 18.92
C TRP A 17 4.42 1.51 18.85
N CYS A 18 4.52 0.93 17.66
CA CYS A 18 4.30 -0.50 17.51
C CYS A 18 5.36 -1.32 18.27
N LYS A 19 6.63 -0.90 18.30
CA LYS A 19 7.67 -1.57 19.13
C LYS A 19 7.29 -1.60 20.61
N ALA A 20 6.72 -0.52 21.12
CA ALA A 20 6.38 -0.39 22.54
C ALA A 20 5.08 -1.10 22.93
N HIS A 21 4.11 -1.24 22.01
CA HIS A 21 2.74 -1.65 22.35
C HIS A 21 2.26 -2.94 21.68
N THR A 22 2.97 -3.47 20.68
CA THR A 22 2.57 -4.73 20.05
C THR A 22 3.21 -5.92 20.75
N LYS A 23 2.37 -6.88 21.20
CA LYS A 23 2.81 -8.15 21.83
C LYS A 23 3.63 -9.05 20.88
N ILE A 24 3.72 -8.69 19.60
CA ILE A 24 4.31 -9.51 18.54
C ILE A 24 5.67 -8.93 18.12
N ALA A 25 6.60 -8.83 19.07
CA ALA A 25 7.94 -8.30 18.86
C ALA A 25 8.70 -9.00 17.71
N GLN A 26 8.45 -10.30 17.52
CA GLN A 26 9.03 -11.11 16.44
C GLN A 26 8.52 -10.74 15.05
N PHE A 27 7.26 -10.33 14.91
CA PHE A 27 6.67 -9.97 13.63
C PHE A 27 7.14 -8.59 13.16
N PHE A 28 7.54 -7.73 14.09
CA PHE A 28 8.03 -6.39 13.78
C PHE A 28 9.25 -6.38 12.85
N LYS A 29 10.13 -7.39 12.97
CA LYS A 29 11.30 -7.56 12.09
C LYS A 29 10.94 -8.02 10.68
N LEU A 30 9.75 -8.61 10.50
CA LEU A 30 9.27 -9.14 9.23
C LEU A 30 8.49 -8.09 8.42
N ILE A 31 8.02 -7.01 9.08
CA ILE A 31 7.26 -5.97 8.41
C ILE A 31 8.19 -5.12 7.54
N PRO A 32 7.92 -4.97 6.23
CA PRO A 32 8.71 -4.10 5.36
C PRO A 32 8.69 -2.65 5.83
N ARG A 33 9.85 -1.97 5.80
CA ARG A 33 9.93 -0.54 6.15
C ARG A 33 9.00 0.33 5.30
N SER A 34 8.80 -0.04 4.04
CA SER A 34 7.89 0.65 3.11
C SER A 34 6.43 0.61 3.56
N LEU A 35 6.02 -0.35 4.41
CA LEU A 35 4.67 -0.36 4.99
C LEU A 35 4.52 0.78 6.01
N PHE A 36 5.50 0.94 6.90
CA PHE A 36 5.45 2.02 7.89
C PHE A 36 5.41 3.39 7.22
N ASP A 37 6.26 3.60 6.20
CA ASP A 37 6.27 4.84 5.43
C ASP A 37 4.93 5.12 4.72
N LEU A 38 4.30 4.10 4.14
CA LEU A 38 2.96 4.23 3.54
C LEU A 38 1.93 4.65 4.59
N VAL A 39 1.87 3.95 5.71
CA VAL A 39 0.85 4.18 6.74
C VAL A 39 1.06 5.54 7.40
N ASP A 40 2.31 5.96 7.64
CA ASP A 40 2.62 7.27 8.22
C ASP A 40 2.13 8.42 7.33
N LYS A 41 2.36 8.32 6.01
CA LYS A 41 1.83 9.26 5.02
C LYS A 41 0.30 9.25 4.95
N CYS A 42 -0.33 8.09 5.06
CA CYS A 42 -1.79 7.96 5.09
C CYS A 42 -2.42 8.53 6.38
N LEU A 43 -1.71 8.45 7.51
CA LEU A 43 -2.18 8.91 8.82
C LEU A 43 -1.69 10.33 9.17
N THR A 44 -1.09 11.05 8.21
CA THR A 44 -0.64 12.43 8.42
C THR A 44 -1.77 13.30 8.96
N VAL A 45 -1.51 13.97 10.10
CA VAL A 45 -2.50 14.73 10.86
C VAL A 45 -3.09 15.87 10.04
N ASN A 46 -2.23 16.62 9.35
CA ASN A 46 -2.66 17.69 8.46
C ASN A 46 -3.19 17.09 7.15
N PRO A 47 -4.50 17.14 6.87
CA PRO A 47 -5.07 16.51 5.68
C PRO A 47 -4.57 17.13 4.37
N ARG A 48 -4.06 18.37 4.39
CA ARG A 48 -3.45 19.01 3.21
C ARG A 48 -2.09 18.43 2.84
N LEU A 49 -1.42 17.76 3.78
CA LEU A 49 -0.14 17.09 3.57
C LEU A 49 -0.29 15.56 3.47
N ARG A 50 -1.49 15.04 3.74
CA ARG A 50 -1.80 13.63 3.64
C ARG A 50 -1.88 13.23 2.17
N ILE A 51 -1.28 12.09 1.82
CA ILE A 51 -1.31 11.59 0.46
C ILE A 51 -2.73 11.21 0.03
N SER A 52 -3.02 11.38 -1.25
CA SER A 52 -4.26 10.93 -1.88
C SER A 52 -4.31 9.40 -2.02
N ALA A 53 -5.50 8.86 -2.31
CA ALA A 53 -5.66 7.43 -2.58
C ALA A 53 -4.83 6.99 -3.81
N GLU A 54 -4.73 7.83 -4.83
CA GLU A 54 -3.95 7.53 -6.03
C GLU A 54 -2.44 7.46 -5.72
N GLU A 55 -1.93 8.41 -4.93
CA GLU A 55 -0.53 8.41 -4.50
C GLU A 55 -0.22 7.23 -3.58
N ALA A 56 -1.15 6.87 -2.69
CA ALA A 56 -1.03 5.69 -1.83
C ALA A 56 -0.95 4.39 -2.63
N LEU A 57 -1.78 4.25 -3.67
CA LEU A 57 -1.73 3.09 -4.56
C LEU A 57 -0.43 3.05 -5.37
N ARG A 58 0.14 4.20 -5.73
CA ARG A 58 1.46 4.28 -6.41
C ARG A 58 2.67 4.05 -5.49
N HIS A 59 2.46 3.83 -4.20
CA HIS A 59 3.54 3.70 -3.23
C HIS A 59 4.45 2.48 -3.48
N GLN A 60 5.74 2.60 -3.16
CA GLN A 60 6.73 1.53 -3.33
C GLN A 60 6.35 0.23 -2.62
N PHE A 61 5.59 0.32 -1.52
CA PHE A 61 5.05 -0.85 -0.82
C PHE A 61 4.31 -1.82 -1.76
N PHE A 62 3.60 -1.29 -2.76
CA PHE A 62 2.84 -2.10 -3.72
C PHE A 62 3.62 -2.48 -4.98
N ALA A 63 4.92 -2.18 -5.09
CA ALA A 63 5.71 -2.45 -6.30
C ALA A 63 5.64 -3.91 -6.76
N SER A 64 5.78 -4.87 -5.83
CA SER A 64 5.66 -6.31 -6.15
C SER A 64 4.25 -6.69 -6.60
N CYS A 65 3.22 -6.07 -6.04
CA CYS A 65 1.83 -6.27 -6.47
C CYS A 65 1.62 -5.73 -7.88
N HIS A 66 2.16 -4.55 -8.21
CA HIS A 66 2.07 -3.96 -9.54
C HIS A 66 2.73 -4.83 -10.60
N GLU A 67 3.92 -5.37 -10.30
CA GLU A 67 4.61 -6.27 -11.21
C GLU A 67 3.80 -7.56 -11.45
N SER A 68 3.25 -8.15 -10.38
CA SER A 68 2.43 -9.36 -10.45
C SER A 68 1.16 -9.13 -11.29
N LEU A 69 0.46 -8.03 -11.04
CA LEU A 69 -0.72 -7.62 -11.83
C LEU A 69 -0.37 -7.37 -13.29
N ARG A 70 0.79 -6.75 -13.56
CA ARG A 70 1.26 -6.52 -14.94
C ARG A 70 1.50 -7.84 -15.66
N LYS A 71 2.17 -8.81 -15.02
CA LYS A 71 2.40 -10.16 -15.57
C LYS A 71 1.08 -10.88 -15.86
N GLN A 72 0.12 -10.83 -14.93
CA GLN A 72 -1.18 -11.44 -15.16
C GLN A 72 -1.95 -10.79 -16.34
N LYS A 73 -1.87 -9.46 -16.49
CA LYS A 73 -2.48 -8.76 -17.62
C LYS A 73 -1.83 -9.15 -18.96
N MET A 74 -0.51 -9.31 -18.99
CA MET A 74 0.21 -9.79 -20.18
C MET A 74 -0.22 -11.21 -20.54
N PHE A 75 -0.21 -12.13 -19.58
CA PHE A 75 -0.64 -13.51 -19.80
C PHE A 75 -2.08 -13.59 -20.34
N ARG A 76 -3.02 -12.83 -19.76
CA ARG A 76 -4.40 -12.78 -20.28
C ARG A 76 -4.48 -12.29 -21.72
N ARG A 77 -3.66 -11.30 -22.10
CA ARG A 77 -3.61 -10.79 -23.48
C ARG A 77 -3.02 -11.83 -24.44
N GLU A 78 -1.96 -12.51 -24.05
CA GLU A 78 -1.31 -13.56 -24.84
C GLU A 78 -2.28 -14.72 -25.11
N VAL A 79 -3.00 -15.17 -24.08
CA VAL A 79 -4.03 -16.22 -24.20
C VAL A 79 -5.17 -15.77 -25.12
N MET A 80 -5.64 -14.52 -24.99
CA MET A 80 -6.69 -13.99 -25.87
C MET A 80 -6.21 -13.85 -27.33
N SER A 81 -4.94 -13.51 -27.56
CA SER A 81 -4.36 -13.43 -28.91
C SER A 81 -4.29 -14.81 -29.56
N THR A 82 -3.76 -15.81 -28.85
CA THR A 82 -3.66 -17.19 -29.38
C THR A 82 -5.04 -17.81 -29.63
N GLN A 83 -6.03 -17.52 -28.79
CA GLN A 83 -7.41 -17.94 -29.01
C GLN A 83 -8.00 -17.32 -30.30
N ASN A 84 -7.74 -16.04 -30.54
CA ASN A 84 -8.19 -15.37 -31.76
C ASN A 84 -7.48 -15.91 -33.00
N ASP A 85 -6.16 -16.13 -32.95
CA ASP A 85 -5.37 -16.67 -34.06
C ASP A 85 -5.83 -18.08 -34.50
N LEU A 86 -6.22 -18.93 -33.55
CA LEU A 86 -6.81 -20.24 -33.84
C LEU A 86 -8.16 -20.14 -34.55
N LEU A 87 -9.01 -19.18 -34.16
CA LEU A 87 -10.32 -18.96 -34.78
C LEU A 87 -10.23 -18.41 -36.21
N VAL A 88 -9.19 -17.61 -36.54
CA VAL A 88 -9.00 -17.12 -37.92
C VAL A 88 -8.46 -18.19 -38.86
N HIS A 89 -7.82 -19.23 -38.33
CA HIS A 89 -7.24 -20.33 -39.11
C HIS A 89 -8.24 -21.48 -39.38
N GLU A 90 -9.42 -21.44 -38.75
CA GLU A 90 -10.54 -22.39 -38.95
C GLU A 90 -11.63 -21.89 -39.92
N LEU A 91 -11.44 -20.72 -40.56
CA LEU A 91 -12.31 -20.15 -41.60
C LEU A 91 -11.63 -20.11 -42.97
#